data_AF-A0A212CFM4-F1
#
_entry.id   AF-A0A212CFM4-F1
#
_cell.length_a   1.000
_cell.length_b   1.000
_cell.length_c   1.000
_cell.angle_alpha   90.00
_cell.angle_beta   90.00
_cell.angle_gamma   90.00
#
_symmetry.space_group_name_H-M   'P 1'
#
loop_
_entity.id
_entity.type
_entity.pdbx_description
1 polymer ?
#
loop_
_entity_poly.entity_id
_entity_poly.type
_entity_poly.pdbx_seq_one_letter_code
_entity_poly.pdbx_strand_id
1 'polypeptide(L)'
;MRRETAEACGEERPETSSRGDRVLVPEARVGLVNLQSEITRSQRVKMTEDQTLLAVQEALRKCFPVVEEQQGLWQSALRECPPLLASLSNLAEQLQAAQNLRFEDVPSLRAFPDLKERLRRKQLGAGDTILDKLGERLSHVEHVLQIYEQHADTIGLDAVLQASAASPSYLKRKYLLSSIQWEDLGNIQALPRAWDRISEDEHPDLVRDVLLNVSFFLEE
;
A
#
# COMPACT_ATOMS: atom_id res chain seq x y z
N MET A 1 18.07 95.18 18.23
CA MET A 1 17.71 94.57 19.54
C MET A 1 19.01 94.01 20.11
N ARG A 2 19.76 94.79 20.92
CA ARG A 2 19.67 94.85 22.40
C ARG A 2 19.67 93.44 23.02
N ARG A 3 20.56 93.06 23.94
CA ARG A 3 21.78 93.62 24.55
C ARG A 3 22.23 92.55 25.59
N GLU A 4 23.54 92.36 25.77
CA GLU A 4 24.28 92.27 27.07
C GLU A 4 23.81 91.24 28.15
N THR A 5 24.62 90.61 29.02
CA THR A 5 26.05 90.64 29.42
C THR A 5 26.25 89.65 30.59
N ALA A 6 27.51 89.21 30.76
CA ALA A 6 28.27 88.98 32.00
C ALA A 6 27.95 87.76 32.88
N GLU A 7 28.89 86.84 33.11
CA GLU A 7 30.08 86.91 34.00
C GLU A 7 29.72 86.99 35.50
N ALA A 8 29.99 85.90 36.22
CA ALA A 8 30.48 85.94 37.60
C ALA A 8 31.18 84.61 37.92
N CYS A 9 32.50 84.70 38.11
CA CYS A 9 33.32 83.71 38.81
C CYS A 9 32.87 83.55 40.27
N GLY A 10 33.01 82.35 40.80
CA GLY A 10 32.79 82.02 42.21
C GLY A 10 33.35 80.64 42.51
N GLU A 11 34.62 80.63 42.90
CA GLU A 11 35.44 79.50 43.30
C GLU A 11 34.98 78.95 44.65
N GLU A 12 34.91 77.63 44.81
CA GLU A 12 35.25 76.91 46.06
C GLU A 12 35.19 75.38 45.86
N ARG A 13 36.37 74.74 45.93
CA ARG A 13 36.57 73.33 46.35
C ARG A 13 36.53 73.29 47.89
N PRO A 14 36.24 72.15 48.58
CA PRO A 14 36.93 70.88 48.36
C PRO A 14 36.15 69.57 48.59
N GLU A 15 36.77 68.49 48.07
CA GLU A 15 36.88 67.10 48.55
C GLU A 15 35.78 66.57 49.49
N THR A 16 35.14 65.42 49.22
CA THR A 16 35.73 64.11 49.51
C THR A 16 34.80 62.96 49.05
N SER A 17 35.44 61.88 48.57
CA SER A 17 35.14 60.48 48.92
C SER A 17 33.80 59.82 48.54
N SER A 18 33.90 59.00 47.49
CA SER A 18 33.65 57.55 47.50
C SER A 18 32.24 57.00 47.23
N ARG A 19 32.27 55.85 46.52
CA ARG A 19 31.22 54.84 46.30
C ARG A 19 30.14 55.27 45.30
N GLY A 20 30.11 54.80 44.05
CA GLY A 20 30.41 53.45 43.58
C GLY A 20 29.18 52.55 43.64
N ASP A 21 28.03 53.00 43.12
CA ASP A 21 26.86 52.14 42.86
C ASP A 21 26.66 51.98 41.36
N ARG A 22 27.44 51.09 40.76
CA ARG A 22 26.99 50.38 39.55
C ARG A 22 26.04 49.29 40.03
N VAL A 23 24.74 49.56 39.98
CA VAL A 23 23.72 48.50 40.02
C VAL A 23 23.80 47.75 38.70
N LEU A 24 24.67 46.74 38.67
CA LEU A 24 24.93 45.85 37.53
C LEU A 24 24.29 44.48 37.84
N VAL A 25 22.96 44.41 37.98
CA VAL A 25 22.25 43.13 37.98
C VAL A 25 20.84 43.26 37.38
N PRO A 26 20.69 43.08 36.06
CA PRO A 26 19.51 42.32 35.60
C PRO A 26 19.83 41.18 34.61
N GLU A 27 20.98 41.19 33.91
CA GLU A 27 21.24 40.24 32.81
C GLU A 27 21.36 38.79 33.26
N ALA A 28 21.95 38.51 34.43
CA ALA A 28 22.10 37.15 34.94
C ALA A 28 20.75 36.49 35.30
N ARG A 29 19.75 37.28 35.74
CA ARG A 29 18.40 36.78 36.04
C ARG A 29 17.60 36.53 34.76
N VAL A 30 17.75 37.38 33.74
CA VAL A 30 17.09 37.19 32.44
C VAL A 30 17.65 35.96 31.72
N GLY A 31 18.97 35.73 31.77
CA GLY A 31 19.62 34.54 31.19
C GLY A 31 19.17 33.21 31.81
N LEU A 32 18.99 33.17 33.14
CA LEU A 32 18.50 31.98 33.85
C LEU A 32 17.04 31.65 33.53
N VAL A 33 16.18 32.66 33.39
CA VAL A 33 14.77 32.48 33.02
C VAL A 33 14.65 32.00 31.56
N ASN A 34 15.49 32.48 30.65
CA ASN A 34 15.50 32.03 29.26
C ASN A 34 15.96 30.57 29.13
N LEU A 35 17.02 30.17 29.83
CA LEU A 35 17.50 28.78 29.85
C LEU A 35 16.46 27.82 30.43
N GLN A 36 15.77 28.19 31.51
CA GLN A 36 14.67 27.38 32.05
C GLN A 36 13.50 27.26 31.06
N SER A 37 13.19 28.33 30.32
CA SER A 37 12.14 28.31 29.29
C SER A 37 12.50 27.42 28.10
N GLU A 38 13.76 27.41 27.67
CA GLU A 38 14.25 26.55 26.58
C GLU A 38 14.30 25.07 27.01
N ILE A 39 14.74 24.77 28.24
CA ILE A 39 14.72 23.41 28.78
C ILE A 39 13.28 22.88 28.86
N THR A 40 12.34 23.69 29.36
CA THR A 40 10.93 23.32 29.45
C THR A 40 10.31 23.11 28.07
N ARG A 41 10.72 23.93 27.08
CA ARG A 41 10.28 23.79 25.68
C ARG A 41 10.86 22.53 25.03
N SER A 42 12.15 22.25 25.24
CA SER A 42 12.83 21.06 24.73
C SER A 42 12.26 19.77 25.33
N GLN A 43 11.96 19.76 26.63
CA GLN A 43 11.28 18.65 27.31
C GLN A 43 9.85 18.46 26.81
N ARG A 44 9.12 19.54 26.53
CA ARG A 44 7.75 19.47 25.99
C ARG A 44 7.75 18.92 24.56
N VAL A 45 8.69 19.34 23.72
CA VAL A 45 8.87 18.83 22.36
C VAL A 45 9.20 17.33 22.38
N LYS A 46 10.16 16.91 23.21
CA LYS A 46 10.48 15.47 23.40
C LYS A 46 9.28 14.65 23.86
N MET A 47 8.53 15.11 24.87
CA MET A 47 7.32 14.41 25.33
C MET A 47 6.26 14.27 24.25
N THR A 48 6.05 15.31 23.42
CA THR A 48 5.11 15.22 22.29
C THR A 48 5.61 14.28 21.19
N GLU A 49 6.91 14.25 20.91
CA GLU A 49 7.52 13.31 19.96
C GLU A 49 7.34 11.85 20.44
N ASP A 50 7.64 11.58 21.71
CA ASP A 50 7.48 10.26 22.32
C ASP A 50 6.01 9.80 22.31
N GLN A 51 5.06 10.70 22.59
CA GLN A 51 3.63 10.40 22.50
C GLN A 51 3.16 10.14 21.06
N THR A 52 3.68 10.88 20.08
CA THR A 52 3.36 10.62 18.67
C THR A 52 3.94 9.29 18.19
N LEU A 53 5.15 8.94 18.63
CA LEU A 53 5.79 7.67 18.30
C LEU A 53 4.97 6.49 18.86
N LEU A 54 4.56 6.56 20.12
CA LEU A 54 3.69 5.58 20.77
C LEU A 54 2.34 5.43 20.05
N ALA A 55 1.72 6.54 19.64
CA ALA A 55 0.47 6.49 18.90
C ALA A 55 0.62 5.81 17.53
N VAL A 56 1.72 6.08 16.82
CA VAL A 56 2.05 5.42 15.56
C VAL A 56 2.35 3.94 15.77
N GLN A 57 3.12 3.58 16.79
CA GLN A 57 3.41 2.18 17.14
C GLN A 57 2.14 1.41 17.46
N GLU A 58 1.23 1.99 18.24
CA GLU A 58 -0.02 1.34 18.61
C GLU A 58 -0.99 1.24 17.41
N ALA A 59 -0.98 2.22 16.50
CA ALA A 59 -1.71 2.16 15.25
C ALA A 59 -1.14 1.06 14.33
N LEU A 60 0.18 1.01 14.14
CA LEU A 60 0.84 -0.06 13.37
C LEU A 60 0.52 -1.43 13.96
N ARG A 61 0.63 -1.59 15.29
CA ARG A 61 0.30 -2.84 16.02
C ARG A 61 -1.12 -3.33 15.74
N LYS A 62 -2.08 -2.42 15.57
CA LYS A 62 -3.48 -2.75 15.21
C LYS A 62 -3.64 -3.10 13.73
N CYS A 63 -2.77 -2.58 12.86
CA CYS A 63 -2.81 -2.85 11.42
C CYS A 63 -2.20 -4.21 11.03
N PHE A 64 -1.17 -4.72 11.74
CA PHE A 64 -0.53 -6.00 11.38
C PHE A 64 -1.51 -7.18 11.25
N PRO A 65 -2.41 -7.44 12.22
CA PRO A 65 -3.33 -8.57 12.12
C PRO A 65 -4.29 -8.43 10.94
N VAL A 66 -4.69 -7.19 10.61
CA VAL A 66 -5.55 -6.93 9.45
C VAL A 66 -4.79 -7.23 8.15
N VAL A 67 -3.54 -6.79 8.02
CA VAL A 67 -2.72 -7.06 6.82
C VAL A 67 -2.44 -8.56 6.67
N GLU A 68 -2.15 -9.26 7.77
CA GLU A 68 -1.94 -10.71 7.77
C GLU A 68 -3.22 -11.48 7.40
N GLU A 69 -4.38 -11.08 7.94
CA GLU A 69 -5.68 -11.65 7.56
C GLU A 69 -5.99 -11.41 6.08
N GLN A 70 -5.79 -10.19 5.59
CA GLN A 70 -5.99 -9.85 4.18
C GLN A 70 -5.05 -10.64 3.27
N GLN A 71 -3.78 -10.82 3.65
CA GLN A 71 -2.83 -11.67 2.94
C GLN A 71 -3.30 -13.14 2.91
N GLY A 72 -3.81 -13.65 4.02
CA GLY A 72 -4.35 -15.01 4.11
C GLY A 72 -5.56 -15.22 3.20
N LEU A 73 -6.50 -14.27 3.18
CA LEU A 73 -7.64 -14.27 2.25
C LEU A 73 -7.17 -14.22 0.80
N TRP A 74 -6.16 -13.41 0.50
CA TRP A 74 -5.48 -13.31 -0.78
C TRP A 74 -4.94 -14.65 -1.27
N GLN A 75 -4.12 -15.29 -0.44
CA GLN A 75 -3.52 -16.59 -0.74
C GLN A 75 -4.58 -17.68 -0.88
N SER A 76 -5.64 -17.65 -0.06
CA SER A 76 -6.75 -18.59 -0.17
C SER A 76 -7.48 -18.45 -1.50
N ALA A 77 -7.81 -17.22 -1.91
CA ALA A 77 -8.47 -16.96 -3.19
C ALA A 77 -7.59 -17.41 -4.38
N LEU A 78 -6.28 -17.17 -4.31
CA LEU A 78 -5.33 -17.64 -5.34
C LEU A 78 -5.22 -19.16 -5.40
N ARG A 79 -5.31 -19.87 -4.26
CA ARG A 79 -5.31 -21.34 -4.22
C ARG A 79 -6.54 -21.98 -4.86
N GLU A 80 -7.63 -21.24 -4.98
CA GLU A 80 -8.85 -21.70 -5.66
C GLU A 80 -8.78 -21.54 -7.19
N CYS A 81 -7.85 -20.75 -7.73
CA CYS A 81 -7.73 -20.52 -9.17
C CYS A 81 -7.18 -21.74 -9.95
N PRO A 82 -6.13 -22.46 -9.50
CA PRO A 82 -5.59 -23.63 -10.23
C PRO A 82 -6.62 -24.69 -10.65
N PRO A 83 -7.54 -25.16 -9.79
CA PRO A 83 -8.55 -26.14 -10.22
C PRO A 83 -9.54 -25.58 -11.26
N LEU A 84 -9.85 -24.27 -11.20
CA LEU A 84 -10.69 -23.61 -12.19
C LEU A 84 -9.98 -23.49 -13.54
N LEU A 85 -8.70 -23.12 -13.53
CA LEU A 85 -7.86 -23.06 -14.74
C LEU A 85 -7.68 -24.43 -15.38
N ALA A 86 -7.48 -25.49 -14.58
CA ALA A 86 -7.43 -26.87 -15.07
C ALA A 86 -8.76 -27.29 -15.71
N SER A 87 -9.89 -26.90 -15.09
CA SER A 87 -11.22 -27.15 -15.65
C SER A 87 -11.41 -26.44 -17.00
N LEU A 88 -10.94 -25.20 -17.11
CA LEU A 88 -11.00 -24.41 -18.34
C LEU A 88 -10.11 -25.01 -19.46
N SER A 89 -8.88 -25.43 -19.12
CA SER A 89 -7.98 -26.15 -20.03
C SER A 89 -8.64 -27.41 -20.58
N ASN A 90 -9.18 -28.26 -19.69
CA ASN A 90 -9.87 -29.49 -20.08
C ASN A 90 -11.10 -29.20 -20.95
N LEU A 91 -11.85 -28.13 -20.67
CA LEU A 91 -12.98 -27.72 -21.51
C LEU A 91 -12.52 -27.30 -22.91
N ALA A 92 -11.39 -26.59 -23.04
CA ALA A 92 -10.81 -26.26 -24.33
C ALA A 92 -10.37 -27.51 -25.11
N GLU A 93 -9.80 -28.52 -24.45
CA GLU A 93 -9.50 -29.82 -25.05
C GLU A 93 -10.78 -30.51 -25.56
N GLN A 94 -11.85 -30.51 -24.76
CA GLN A 94 -13.14 -31.07 -25.16
C GLN A 94 -13.75 -30.34 -26.36
N LEU A 95 -13.63 -29.01 -26.39
CA LEU A 95 -14.12 -28.19 -27.49
C LEU A 95 -13.31 -28.48 -28.77
N GLN A 96 -11.99 -28.62 -28.66
CA GLN A 96 -11.12 -29.00 -29.78
C GLN A 96 -11.46 -30.41 -30.30
N ALA A 97 -11.65 -31.38 -29.41
CA ALA A 97 -12.04 -32.75 -29.79
C ALA A 97 -13.40 -32.76 -30.51
N ALA A 98 -14.38 -31.99 -30.02
CA ALA A 98 -15.69 -31.87 -30.66
C ALA A 98 -15.61 -31.16 -32.03
N GLN A 99 -14.69 -30.22 -32.23
CA GLN A 99 -14.48 -29.58 -33.53
C GLN A 99 -13.93 -30.57 -34.56
N ASN A 100 -12.97 -31.39 -34.15
CA ASN A 100 -12.30 -32.39 -34.98
C ASN A 100 -13.17 -33.61 -35.33
N LEU A 101 -14.22 -33.87 -34.54
CA LEU A 101 -15.15 -34.96 -34.82
C LEU A 101 -16.02 -34.66 -36.04
N ARG A 102 -16.06 -35.60 -36.97
CA ARG A 102 -17.05 -35.68 -38.05
C ARG A 102 -18.29 -36.42 -37.54
N PHE A 103 -19.28 -35.68 -37.03
CA PHE A 103 -20.51 -36.26 -36.48
C PHE A 103 -21.29 -37.09 -37.51
N GLU A 104 -21.13 -36.78 -38.80
CA GLU A 104 -21.71 -37.49 -39.94
C GLU A 104 -21.22 -38.94 -40.07
N ASP A 105 -19.97 -39.18 -39.65
CA ASP A 105 -19.32 -40.49 -39.71
C ASP A 105 -19.79 -41.41 -38.57
N VAL A 106 -20.55 -40.89 -37.59
CA VAL A 106 -21.06 -41.64 -36.44
C VAL A 106 -22.56 -41.92 -36.62
N PRO A 107 -22.98 -43.16 -36.98
CA PRO A 107 -24.36 -43.46 -37.34
C PRO A 107 -25.40 -43.11 -36.26
N SER A 108 -25.06 -43.29 -34.99
CA SER A 108 -25.93 -42.98 -33.85
C SER A 108 -26.15 -41.48 -33.62
N LEU A 109 -25.23 -40.62 -34.09
CA LEU A 109 -25.33 -39.17 -33.92
C LEU A 109 -26.07 -38.48 -35.08
N ARG A 110 -26.28 -39.15 -36.21
CA ARG A 110 -27.01 -38.61 -37.36
C ARG A 110 -28.46 -38.23 -37.05
N ALA A 111 -29.07 -38.89 -36.06
CA ALA A 111 -30.42 -38.54 -35.58
C ALA A 111 -30.48 -37.16 -34.91
N PHE A 112 -29.32 -36.53 -34.64
CA PHE A 112 -29.20 -35.27 -33.92
C PHE A 112 -28.32 -34.27 -34.70
N PRO A 113 -28.82 -33.70 -35.81
CA PRO A 113 -28.04 -32.81 -36.68
C PRO A 113 -27.53 -31.55 -35.96
N ASP A 114 -28.29 -31.05 -34.98
CA ASP A 114 -27.91 -29.85 -34.21
C ASP A 114 -27.01 -30.14 -33.00
N LEU A 115 -26.64 -31.41 -32.76
CA LEU A 115 -25.91 -31.79 -31.56
C LEU A 115 -24.57 -31.06 -31.44
N LYS A 116 -23.84 -30.93 -32.56
CA LYS A 116 -22.53 -30.24 -32.58
C LYS A 116 -22.65 -28.80 -32.12
N GLU A 117 -23.60 -28.06 -32.67
CA GLU A 117 -23.80 -26.65 -32.32
C GLU A 117 -24.35 -26.49 -30.90
N ARG A 118 -25.25 -27.37 -30.45
CA ARG A 118 -25.76 -27.36 -29.07
C ARG A 118 -24.68 -27.68 -28.05
N LEU A 119 -23.81 -28.66 -28.36
CA LEU A 119 -22.67 -29.00 -27.52
C LEU A 119 -21.70 -27.82 -27.42
N ARG A 120 -21.37 -27.19 -28.56
CA ARG A 120 -20.52 -26.00 -28.61
C ARG A 120 -21.06 -24.88 -27.72
N ARG A 121 -22.33 -24.50 -27.89
CA ARG A 121 -22.96 -23.45 -27.07
C ARG A 121 -22.94 -23.80 -25.57
N LYS A 122 -23.20 -25.06 -25.22
CA LYS A 122 -23.16 -25.52 -23.83
C LYS A 122 -21.75 -25.49 -23.25
N GLN A 123 -20.74 -25.85 -24.03
CA GLN A 123 -19.33 -25.77 -23.64
C GLN A 123 -18.91 -24.32 -23.44
N LEU A 124 -19.22 -23.42 -24.37
CA LEU A 124 -18.92 -21.99 -24.22
C LEU A 124 -19.55 -21.40 -22.96
N GLY A 125 -20.84 -21.64 -22.71
CA GLY A 125 -21.50 -21.14 -21.50
C GLY A 125 -20.94 -21.73 -20.19
N ALA A 126 -20.49 -22.99 -20.21
CA ALA A 126 -19.77 -23.57 -19.07
C ALA A 126 -18.41 -22.90 -18.86
N GLY A 127 -17.73 -22.54 -19.95
CA GLY A 127 -16.50 -21.78 -19.94
C GLY A 127 -16.67 -20.38 -19.38
N ASP A 128 -17.69 -19.65 -19.83
CA ASP A 128 -18.03 -18.32 -19.31
C ASP A 128 -18.29 -18.37 -17.81
N THR A 129 -19.02 -19.37 -17.33
CA THR A 129 -19.25 -19.58 -15.89
C THR A 129 -17.94 -19.79 -15.11
N ILE A 130 -16.94 -20.45 -15.68
CA ILE A 130 -15.63 -20.65 -15.04
C ILE A 130 -14.84 -19.33 -15.05
N LEU A 131 -14.90 -18.57 -16.15
CA LEU A 131 -14.26 -17.27 -16.28
C LEU A 131 -14.85 -16.25 -15.30
N ASP A 132 -16.17 -16.23 -15.12
CA ASP A 132 -16.85 -15.40 -14.12
C ASP A 132 -16.34 -15.71 -12.72
N LYS A 133 -16.25 -17.00 -12.34
CA LYS A 133 -15.71 -17.41 -11.05
C LYS A 133 -14.25 -16.98 -10.85
N LEU A 134 -13.42 -17.14 -11.88
CA LEU A 134 -12.03 -16.69 -11.84
C LEU A 134 -11.94 -15.16 -11.69
N GLY A 135 -12.78 -14.43 -12.42
CA GLY A 135 -12.89 -12.98 -12.34
C GLY A 135 -13.33 -12.49 -10.97
N GLU A 136 -14.33 -13.13 -10.36
CA GLU A 136 -14.79 -12.84 -9.00
C GLU A 136 -13.64 -12.98 -7.99
N ARG A 137 -12.85 -14.06 -8.07
CA ARG A 137 -11.67 -14.25 -7.21
C ARG A 137 -10.61 -13.16 -7.39
N LEU A 138 -10.42 -12.66 -8.62
CA LEU A 138 -9.50 -11.56 -8.93
C LEU A 138 -10.07 -10.15 -8.71
N SER A 139 -11.38 -10.00 -8.53
CA SER A 139 -12.01 -8.70 -8.27
C SER A 139 -11.94 -8.30 -6.79
N HIS A 140 -11.98 -9.27 -5.88
CA HIS A 140 -11.87 -9.03 -4.44
C HIS A 140 -10.56 -8.30 -4.08
N VAL A 141 -9.51 -8.63 -4.82
CA VAL A 141 -8.15 -8.08 -4.83
C VAL A 141 -8.12 -6.64 -5.26
N GLU A 142 -8.80 -6.39 -6.37
CA GLU A 142 -8.84 -5.09 -7.01
C GLU A 142 -9.47 -4.10 -6.07
N HIS A 143 -10.54 -4.51 -5.39
CA HIS A 143 -11.24 -3.70 -4.41
C HIS A 143 -10.34 -3.33 -3.24
N VAL A 144 -9.57 -4.28 -2.70
CA VAL A 144 -8.61 -4.02 -1.62
C VAL A 144 -7.52 -3.05 -2.11
N LEU A 145 -6.94 -3.29 -3.28
CA LEU A 145 -5.93 -2.40 -3.87
C LEU A 145 -6.48 -0.98 -4.11
N GLN A 146 -7.69 -0.84 -4.65
CA GLN A 146 -8.35 0.43 -4.87
C GLN A 146 -8.62 1.20 -3.59
N ILE A 147 -9.01 0.52 -2.50
CA ILE A 147 -9.16 1.17 -1.19
C ILE A 147 -7.82 1.74 -0.73
N TYR A 148 -6.73 0.97 -0.86
CA TYR A 148 -5.39 1.46 -0.52
C TYR A 148 -4.97 2.66 -1.38
N GLU A 149 -5.21 2.60 -2.69
CA GLU A 149 -4.93 3.70 -3.62
C GLU A 149 -5.76 4.96 -3.34
N GLN A 150 -7.04 4.83 -2.95
CA GLN A 150 -7.89 5.99 -2.64
C GLN A 150 -7.49 6.69 -1.35
N HIS A 151 -6.94 5.96 -0.38
CA HIS A 151 -6.52 6.52 0.90
C HIS A 151 -5.05 6.94 0.94
N ALA A 152 -4.28 6.56 -0.08
CA ALA A 152 -2.91 6.98 -0.37
C ALA A 152 -2.65 8.48 -0.14
N ASP A 153 -3.39 9.30 -0.89
CA ASP A 153 -3.23 10.75 -0.98
C ASP A 153 -3.54 11.43 0.36
N THR A 154 -4.41 10.79 1.16
CA THR A 154 -4.80 11.29 2.48
C THR A 154 -3.70 11.04 3.52
N ILE A 155 -2.88 10.01 3.33
CA ILE A 155 -1.85 9.57 4.29
C ILE A 155 -0.44 10.02 3.85
N GLY A 156 -0.28 10.55 2.63
CA GLY A 156 1.01 11.01 2.11
C GLY A 156 2.01 9.87 1.88
N LEU A 157 1.49 8.66 1.63
CA LEU A 157 2.27 7.43 1.45
C LEU A 157 2.58 7.12 -0.02
N ASP A 158 2.55 8.12 -0.90
CA ASP A 158 2.82 7.98 -2.35
C ASP A 158 4.08 7.17 -2.65
N ALA A 159 5.15 7.33 -1.87
CA ALA A 159 6.39 6.58 -2.03
C ALA A 159 6.27 5.09 -1.69
N VAL A 160 5.43 4.74 -0.70
CA VAL A 160 5.14 3.34 -0.32
C VAL A 160 4.22 2.69 -1.34
N LEU A 161 3.29 3.47 -1.91
CA LEU A 161 2.45 3.01 -3.01
C LEU A 161 3.22 2.87 -4.31
N GLN A 162 4.21 3.70 -4.65
CA GLN A 162 5.06 3.45 -5.82
C GLN A 162 5.84 2.13 -5.70
N ALA A 163 6.18 1.69 -4.48
CA ALA A 163 6.81 0.41 -4.23
C ALA A 163 5.82 -0.78 -4.18
N SER A 164 4.53 -0.53 -3.89
CA SER A 164 3.47 -1.55 -3.80
C SER A 164 2.46 -1.52 -4.95
N ALA A 165 2.58 -0.56 -5.89
CA ALA A 165 1.63 -0.20 -6.92
C ALA A 165 1.34 -1.40 -7.81
N ALA A 166 0.28 -2.10 -7.44
CA ALA A 166 -0.17 -3.38 -7.95
C ALA A 166 0.94 -4.43 -7.98
N SER A 167 0.86 -5.44 -7.09
CA SER A 167 1.71 -6.62 -7.18
C SER A 167 1.83 -7.06 -8.65
N PRO A 168 3.03 -7.02 -9.28
CA PRO A 168 3.18 -7.26 -10.71
C PRO A 168 2.54 -8.57 -11.17
N SER A 169 2.49 -9.55 -10.26
CA SER A 169 1.84 -10.84 -10.42
C SER A 169 0.31 -10.74 -10.54
N TYR A 170 -0.36 -9.86 -9.78
CA TYR A 170 -1.81 -9.65 -9.85
C TYR A 170 -2.20 -9.09 -11.23
N LEU A 171 -1.52 -8.04 -11.69
CA LEU A 171 -1.77 -7.47 -13.01
C LEU A 171 -1.52 -8.48 -14.12
N LYS A 172 -0.45 -9.28 -14.00
CA LYS A 172 -0.12 -10.34 -14.96
C LYS A 172 -1.20 -11.42 -15.00
N ARG A 173 -1.75 -11.84 -13.85
CA ARG A 173 -2.88 -12.78 -13.74
C ARG A 173 -4.17 -12.20 -14.33
N LYS A 174 -4.50 -10.94 -14.01
CA LYS A 174 -5.67 -10.25 -14.55
C LYS A 174 -5.58 -10.12 -16.08
N TYR A 175 -4.43 -9.69 -16.58
CA TYR A 175 -4.18 -9.60 -18.02
C TYR A 175 -4.32 -10.96 -18.70
N LEU A 176 -3.73 -12.01 -18.12
CA LEU A 176 -3.80 -13.37 -18.64
C LEU A 176 -5.26 -13.81 -18.84
N LEU A 177 -6.14 -13.59 -17.85
CA LEU A 177 -7.56 -13.93 -17.97
C LEU A 177 -8.31 -13.05 -18.97
N SER A 178 -8.01 -11.74 -19.02
CA SER A 178 -8.65 -10.82 -19.96
C SER A 178 -8.28 -11.06 -21.42
N SER A 179 -7.16 -11.75 -21.66
CA SER A 179 -6.65 -12.08 -23.00
C SER A 179 -7.25 -13.35 -23.61
N ILE A 180 -8.14 -14.03 -22.88
CA ILE A 180 -8.71 -15.31 -23.29
C ILE A 180 -9.63 -15.11 -24.50
N GLN A 181 -9.38 -15.91 -25.55
CA GLN A 181 -10.18 -15.96 -26.75
C GLN A 181 -10.50 -17.42 -27.07
N TRP A 182 -11.80 -17.75 -27.21
CA TRP A 182 -12.26 -19.11 -27.51
C TRP A 182 -11.88 -19.57 -28.92
N GLU A 183 -11.41 -18.67 -29.78
CA GLU A 183 -10.78 -18.97 -31.06
C GLU A 183 -9.39 -19.60 -30.89
N ASP A 184 -8.69 -19.32 -29.79
CA ASP A 184 -7.36 -19.86 -29.48
C ASP A 184 -7.40 -20.83 -28.31
N LEU A 185 -7.83 -22.06 -28.62
CA LEU A 185 -7.90 -23.15 -27.65
C LEU A 185 -6.50 -23.54 -27.12
N GLY A 186 -5.44 -23.30 -27.89
CA GLY A 186 -4.06 -23.59 -27.48
C GLY A 186 -3.63 -22.70 -26.32
N ASN A 187 -3.96 -21.40 -26.38
CA ASN A 187 -3.70 -20.48 -25.28
C ASN A 187 -4.50 -20.86 -24.03
N ILE A 188 -5.77 -21.25 -24.18
CA ILE A 188 -6.61 -21.69 -23.05
C ILE A 188 -6.04 -22.95 -22.38
N GLN A 189 -5.55 -23.91 -23.17
CA GLN A 189 -4.88 -25.10 -22.64
C GLN A 189 -3.55 -24.80 -21.94
N ALA A 190 -2.86 -23.73 -22.37
CA ALA A 190 -1.62 -23.29 -21.75
C ALA A 190 -1.82 -22.44 -20.47
N LEU A 191 -3.05 -22.00 -20.17
CA LEU A 191 -3.36 -21.12 -19.04
C LEU A 191 -2.84 -21.62 -17.69
N PRO A 192 -3.01 -22.91 -17.30
CA PRO A 192 -2.50 -23.38 -16.02
C PRO A 192 -0.97 -23.18 -15.91
N ARG A 193 -0.23 -23.52 -16.98
CA ARG A 193 1.23 -23.35 -17.01
C ARG A 193 1.63 -21.87 -17.00
N ALA A 194 0.89 -21.03 -17.73
CA ALA A 194 1.13 -19.60 -17.75
C ALA A 194 0.86 -18.97 -16.38
N TRP A 195 -0.15 -19.45 -15.65
CA TRP A 195 -0.48 -19.02 -14.30
C TRP A 195 0.60 -19.41 -13.28
N ASP A 196 1.08 -20.66 -13.32
CA ASP A 196 2.11 -21.15 -12.40
C ASP A 196 3.41 -20.35 -12.52
N ARG A 197 3.81 -20.01 -13.75
CA ARG A 197 4.99 -19.15 -14.02
C ARG A 197 4.89 -17.75 -13.40
N ILE A 198 3.68 -17.24 -13.18
CA ILE A 198 3.48 -15.95 -12.51
C ILE A 198 3.70 -16.08 -11.00
N SER A 199 3.43 -17.27 -10.45
CA SER A 199 3.62 -17.57 -9.03
C SER A 199 5.09 -17.81 -8.66
N GLU A 200 5.90 -18.33 -9.59
CA GLU A 200 7.34 -18.55 -9.39
C GLU A 200 8.13 -17.24 -9.27
N ASP A 201 7.62 -16.14 -9.85
CA ASP A 201 8.21 -14.80 -9.79
C ASP A 201 7.87 -14.02 -8.49
N GLU A 202 6.98 -14.55 -7.64
CA GLU A 202 6.59 -13.90 -6.37
C GLU A 202 7.54 -14.29 -5.23
N HIS A 203 8.05 -13.31 -4.47
CA HIS A 203 8.56 -13.57 -3.13
C HIS A 203 7.37 -13.89 -2.21
N PRO A 204 7.20 -15.15 -1.77
CA PRO A 204 5.98 -15.58 -1.07
C PRO A 204 5.79 -14.91 0.30
N ASP A 205 6.84 -14.31 0.85
CA ASP A 205 6.89 -13.85 2.23
C ASP A 205 7.17 -12.34 2.38
N LEU A 206 7.17 -11.52 1.32
CA LEU A 206 7.52 -10.09 1.45
C LEU A 206 6.68 -9.34 2.50
N VAL A 207 5.37 -9.58 2.53
CA VAL A 207 4.49 -8.98 3.54
C VAL A 207 4.87 -9.51 4.92
N ARG A 208 5.03 -10.82 5.09
CA ARG A 208 5.41 -11.42 6.37
C ARG A 208 6.77 -10.95 6.86
N ASP A 209 7.74 -10.81 5.97
CA ASP A 209 9.09 -10.34 6.22
C ASP A 209 9.11 -8.84 6.57
N VAL A 210 8.32 -8.02 5.87
CA VAL A 210 8.12 -6.61 6.22
C VAL A 210 7.41 -6.50 7.57
N LEU A 211 6.39 -7.32 7.81
CA LEU A 211 5.67 -7.33 9.08
C LEU A 211 6.60 -7.74 10.23
N LEU A 212 7.44 -8.76 10.03
CA LEU A 212 8.49 -9.20 10.94
C LEU A 212 9.53 -8.11 11.19
N ASN A 213 10.05 -7.48 10.13
CA ASN A 213 11.04 -6.41 10.25
C ASN A 213 10.48 -5.21 11.02
N VAL A 214 9.26 -4.76 10.73
CA VAL A 214 8.65 -3.65 11.46
C VAL A 214 8.29 -4.06 12.88
N SER A 215 7.86 -5.31 13.13
CA SER A 215 7.60 -5.78 14.50
C SER A 215 8.84 -5.72 15.40
N PHE A 216 10.03 -6.02 14.86
CA PHE A 216 11.31 -5.85 15.56
C PHE A 216 11.60 -4.39 15.92
N PHE A 217 11.22 -3.43 15.05
CA PHE A 217 11.33 -1.99 15.34
C PHE A 217 10.32 -1.49 16.39
N LEU A 218 9.30 -2.29 16.74
CA LEU A 218 8.26 -1.94 17.71
C LEU A 218 8.45 -2.67 19.05
N GLU A 219 9.53 -3.43 19.24
CA GLU A 219 9.86 -4.12 20.50
C GLU A 219 10.88 -3.36 21.39
N GLU A 220 11.39 -2.19 20.97
CA GLU A 220 12.10 -1.22 21.82
C GLU A 220 11.20 -0.07 22.27
#